data_AF-A0A1A8LGK9-F1
#
_entry.id   AF-A0A1A8LGK9-F1
#
_cell.length_a   1.000
_cell.length_b   1.000
_cell.length_c   1.000
_cell.angle_alpha   90.00
_cell.angle_beta   90.00
_cell.angle_gamma   90.00
#
_symmetry.space_group_name_H-M   'P 1'
#
loop_
_entity.id
_entity.type
_entity.pdbx_description
1 polymer ?
#
loop_
_entity_poly.entity_id
_entity_poly.type
_entity_poly.pdbx_seq_one_letter_code
_entity_poly.pdbx_strand_id
1 'polypeptide(L)'
;RLHQAAVIQTLSKDMEVYWYLLRGRGHSLGSQPLQEHLLLRTWQSDPSSGPLFLSSVSTEHPDVQVQGIRSHIHSSLYLLEPTGTIKTRLTHVCRTDTRGRSQEWHSRVSGHLLAASLLSIRDSFSSDYRETNI
;
A
#
# COMPACT_ATOMS: atom_id res chain seq x y z
N ARG A 1 -4.92 -10.23 0.52
CA ARG A 1 -3.75 -10.59 1.37
C ARG A 1 -2.54 -10.67 0.48
N LEU A 2 -1.36 -10.20 0.92
CA LEU A 2 -0.12 -10.34 0.16
C LEU A 2 0.15 -11.81 -0.14
N HIS A 3 0.35 -12.13 -1.42
CA HIS A 3 0.63 -13.48 -1.89
C HIS A 3 2.09 -13.63 -2.29
N GLN A 4 2.62 -12.67 -3.05
CA GLN A 4 4.00 -12.62 -3.51
C GLN A 4 4.40 -11.15 -3.70
N ALA A 5 5.68 -10.86 -3.54
CA ALA A 5 6.26 -9.56 -3.84
C ALA A 5 7.73 -9.68 -4.23
N ALA A 6 8.21 -8.71 -4.99
CA ALA A 6 9.62 -8.57 -5.36
C ALA A 6 9.97 -7.11 -5.65
N VAL A 7 11.21 -6.72 -5.35
CA VAL A 7 11.83 -5.52 -5.93
C VAL A 7 12.32 -5.91 -7.32
N ILE A 8 11.77 -5.26 -8.35
CA ILE A 8 12.12 -5.52 -9.74
C ILE A 8 13.40 -4.77 -10.13
N GLN A 9 13.50 -3.51 -9.69
CA GLN A 9 14.63 -2.66 -10.01
C GLN A 9 14.82 -1.60 -8.93
N THR A 10 16.02 -1.49 -8.36
CA THR A 10 16.41 -0.36 -7.50
C THR A 10 16.91 0.80 -8.37
N LEU A 11 16.33 1.98 -8.20
CA LEU A 11 16.66 3.18 -9.00
C LEU A 11 17.53 4.16 -8.22
N SER A 12 17.31 4.28 -6.91
CA SER A 12 18.13 5.05 -5.97
C SER A 12 18.06 4.43 -4.58
N LYS A 13 18.65 5.09 -3.57
CA LYS A 13 18.53 4.70 -2.16
C LYS A 13 17.08 4.71 -1.64
N ASP A 14 16.22 5.49 -2.29
CA ASP A 14 14.89 5.90 -1.84
C ASP A 14 13.84 5.83 -2.97
N MET A 15 14.15 5.08 -4.03
CA MET A 15 13.25 4.87 -5.17
C MET A 15 13.50 3.51 -5.83
N GLU A 16 12.42 2.81 -6.15
CA GLU A 16 12.47 1.52 -6.82
C GLU A 16 11.18 1.18 -7.57
N VAL A 17 11.30 0.20 -8.46
CA VAL A 17 10.18 -0.50 -9.08
C VAL A 17 9.86 -1.73 -8.24
N TYR A 18 8.64 -1.78 -7.70
CA TYR A 18 8.18 -2.82 -6.80
C TYR A 18 6.94 -3.52 -7.37
N TRP A 19 6.94 -4.84 -7.33
CA TRP A 19 5.87 -5.67 -7.83
C TRP A 19 5.28 -6.51 -6.70
N TYR A 20 3.96 -6.66 -6.69
CA TYR A 20 3.29 -7.58 -5.77
C TYR A 20 1.95 -8.11 -6.28
N LEU A 21 1.58 -9.27 -5.75
CA LEU A 21 0.31 -9.95 -5.96
C LEU A 21 -0.50 -9.99 -4.67
N LEU A 22 -1.77 -9.62 -4.76
CA LEU A 22 -2.75 -9.78 -3.71
C LEU A 22 -3.74 -10.88 -4.07
N ARG A 23 -4.01 -11.77 -3.11
CA ARG A 23 -5.20 -12.62 -3.17
C ARG A 23 -6.43 -11.79 -2.88
N GLY A 24 -7.41 -11.83 -3.79
CA GLY A 24 -8.72 -11.23 -3.62
C GLY A 24 -9.42 -11.70 -2.34
N ARG A 25 -10.18 -10.81 -1.69
CA ARG A 25 -11.14 -11.16 -0.64
C ARG A 25 -12.53 -11.10 -1.27
N GLY A 26 -13.17 -12.23 -1.44
CA GLY A 26 -14.59 -12.31 -1.77
C GLY A 26 -15.15 -13.71 -1.55
N HIS A 27 -16.48 -13.79 -1.49
CA HIS A 27 -17.25 -14.95 -1.03
C HIS A 27 -17.55 -16.00 -2.11
N SER A 28 -16.91 -15.94 -3.29
CA SER A 28 -17.21 -16.84 -4.41
C SER A 28 -16.37 -18.11 -4.34
N LEU A 29 -17.01 -19.27 -4.49
CA LEU A 29 -16.46 -20.64 -4.44
C LEU A 29 -15.47 -21.00 -5.59
N GLY A 30 -14.76 -20.04 -6.17
CA GLY A 30 -13.82 -20.24 -7.28
C GLY A 30 -12.46 -19.55 -7.06
N SER A 31 -11.47 -19.87 -7.89
CA SER A 31 -10.17 -19.19 -7.89
C SER A 31 -10.36 -17.73 -8.28
N GLN A 32 -10.43 -16.83 -7.30
CA GLN A 32 -10.46 -15.41 -7.60
C GLN A 32 -9.15 -15.01 -8.29
N PRO A 33 -9.22 -14.26 -9.40
CA PRO A 33 -8.02 -13.78 -10.06
C PRO A 33 -7.18 -12.98 -9.08
N LEU A 34 -5.86 -13.19 -9.13
CA LEU A 34 -4.92 -12.41 -8.33
C LEU A 34 -4.98 -10.95 -8.78
N GLN A 35 -4.95 -10.03 -7.83
CA GLN A 35 -4.86 -8.61 -8.10
C GLN A 35 -3.37 -8.24 -8.12
N GLU A 36 -2.91 -7.74 -9.24
CA GLU A 36 -1.50 -7.45 -9.48
C GLU A 36 -1.22 -5.95 -9.47
N HIS A 37 -0.06 -5.59 -8.90
CA HIS A 37 0.42 -4.23 -8.86
C HIS A 37 1.90 -4.19 -9.26
N LEU A 38 2.25 -3.25 -10.14
CA LEU A 38 3.62 -2.89 -10.51
C LEU A 38 3.76 -1.38 -10.33
N LEU A 39 4.59 -0.98 -9.37
CA LEU A 39 4.64 0.39 -8.87
C LEU A 39 6.04 0.97 -8.99
N LEU A 40 6.14 2.21 -9.42
CA LEU A 40 7.26 3.08 -9.07
C LEU A 40 6.95 3.63 -7.67
N ARG A 41 7.82 3.37 -6.70
CA ARG A 41 7.67 3.87 -5.32
C ARG A 41 8.89 4.63 -4.88
N THR A 42 8.67 5.68 -4.09
CA THR A 42 9.73 6.52 -3.51
C THR A 42 9.34 6.96 -2.10
N TRP A 43 10.32 7.17 -1.23
CA TRP A 43 10.08 7.54 0.16
C TRP A 43 11.08 8.60 0.66
N GLN A 44 10.66 9.38 1.65
CA GLN A 44 11.55 10.22 2.46
C GLN A 44 11.50 9.71 3.90
N SER A 45 12.65 9.29 4.41
CA SER A 45 12.80 8.72 5.75
C SER A 45 13.63 9.59 6.70
N ASP A 46 14.27 10.65 6.20
CA ASP A 46 15.06 11.59 7.01
C ASP A 46 14.16 12.70 7.59
N PRO A 47 13.98 12.76 8.92
CA PRO A 47 13.16 13.79 9.57
C PRO A 47 13.73 15.20 9.41
N SER A 48 15.02 15.34 9.11
CA SER A 48 15.65 16.64 8.87
C SER A 48 15.40 17.17 7.44
N SER A 49 15.01 16.29 6.52
CA SER A 49 14.76 16.60 5.11
C SER A 49 13.29 16.97 4.81
N GLY A 50 12.43 17.04 5.83
CA GLY A 50 11.03 17.44 5.69
C GLY A 50 10.04 16.34 6.12
N PRO A 51 8.82 16.32 5.56
CA PRO A 51 7.82 15.33 5.95
C PRO A 51 8.27 13.91 5.58
N LEU A 52 7.99 12.96 6.47
CA LEU A 52 8.21 11.54 6.20
C LEU A 52 7.07 11.01 5.34
N PHE A 53 7.40 10.36 4.23
CA PHE A 53 6.39 9.85 3.30
C PHE A 53 6.81 8.62 2.51
N LEU A 54 5.82 7.93 1.96
CA LEU A 54 5.96 6.94 0.89
C LEU A 54 4.94 7.27 -0.21
N SER A 55 5.42 7.55 -1.42
CA SER A 55 4.58 7.79 -2.59
C SER A 55 4.75 6.67 -3.61
N SER A 56 3.66 6.34 -4.30
CA SER A 56 3.66 5.28 -5.31
C SER A 56 2.62 5.53 -6.40
N VAL A 57 2.99 5.15 -7.62
CA VAL A 57 2.15 5.18 -8.82
C VAL A 57 2.39 3.93 -9.65
N SER A 58 1.41 3.52 -10.45
CA SER A 58 1.60 2.42 -11.38
C SER A 58 2.66 2.76 -12.44
N THR A 59 3.49 1.78 -12.76
CA THR A 59 4.52 1.88 -13.80
C THR A 59 4.51 0.62 -14.67
N GLU A 60 5.30 0.63 -15.73
CA GLU A 60 5.59 -0.51 -16.59
C GLU A 60 7.07 -0.90 -16.46
N HIS A 61 7.38 -2.17 -16.74
CA HIS A 61 8.75 -2.68 -16.79
C HIS A 61 8.82 -3.80 -17.84
N PRO A 62 9.76 -3.77 -18.81
CA PRO A 62 9.79 -4.71 -19.93
C PRO A 62 9.81 -6.20 -19.51
N ASP A 63 10.53 -6.50 -18.43
CA ASP A 63 10.71 -7.88 -17.95
C ASP A 63 9.54 -8.41 -17.10
N VAL A 64 8.52 -7.59 -16.82
CA VAL A 64 7.41 -7.95 -15.91
C VAL A 64 6.14 -8.22 -16.69
N GLN A 65 5.90 -9.51 -16.96
CA GLN A 65 4.64 -9.99 -17.54
C GLN A 65 3.48 -9.91 -16.54
N VAL A 66 2.25 -9.72 -17.06
CA VAL A 66 1.02 -9.66 -16.28
C VAL A 66 0.65 -11.06 -15.74
N GLN A 67 0.56 -11.20 -14.43
CA GLN A 67 0.20 -12.46 -13.76
C GLN A 67 -1.21 -12.46 -13.16
N GLY A 68 -1.97 -11.36 -13.30
CA GLY A 68 -3.33 -11.24 -12.75
C GLY A 68 -4.11 -10.05 -13.30
N ILE A 69 -5.16 -9.63 -12.59
CA ILE A 69 -5.85 -8.38 -12.89
C ILE A 69 -4.95 -7.23 -12.42
N ARG A 70 -4.31 -6.56 -13.36
CA ARG A 70 -3.44 -5.42 -13.07
C ARG A 70 -4.25 -4.19 -12.68
N SER A 71 -4.13 -3.80 -11.42
CA SER A 71 -4.71 -2.55 -10.91
C SER A 71 -3.86 -1.35 -11.32
N HIS A 72 -4.52 -0.21 -11.51
CA HIS A 72 -3.87 1.06 -11.82
C HIS A 72 -3.94 2.01 -10.62
N ILE A 73 -2.79 2.27 -10.00
CA ILE A 73 -2.64 3.25 -8.93
C ILE A 73 -2.31 4.60 -9.57
N HIS A 74 -3.29 5.50 -9.61
CA HIS A 74 -3.08 6.88 -10.07
C HIS A 74 -2.28 7.68 -9.04
N SER A 75 -2.56 7.46 -7.76
CA SER A 75 -1.82 8.05 -6.65
C SER A 75 -1.96 7.19 -5.40
N SER A 76 -0.89 7.10 -4.62
CA SER A 76 -0.91 6.51 -3.29
C SER A 76 0.21 7.12 -2.47
N LEU A 77 -0.16 7.99 -1.54
CA LEU A 77 0.74 8.74 -0.67
C LEU A 77 0.42 8.39 0.78
N TYR A 78 1.38 7.80 1.47
CA TYR A 78 1.40 7.68 2.92
C TYR A 78 2.22 8.82 3.51
N LEU A 79 1.61 9.61 4.39
CA LEU A 79 2.25 10.66 5.18
C LEU A 79 2.38 10.19 6.62
N LEU A 80 3.57 10.38 7.19
CA LEU A 80 3.90 10.00 8.55
C LEU A 80 4.25 11.26 9.35
N GLU A 81 3.36 11.67 10.23
CA GLU A 81 3.50 12.89 11.03
C GLU A 81 3.71 12.53 12.50
N PRO A 82 4.84 12.89 13.13
CA PRO A 82 5.02 12.71 14.56
C PRO A 82 3.97 13.51 15.33
N THR A 83 3.23 12.86 16.23
CA THR A 83 2.26 13.52 17.12
C THR A 83 2.70 13.49 18.59
N GLY A 84 3.96 13.10 18.83
CA GLY A 84 4.58 12.93 20.15
C GLY A 84 5.87 12.11 20.04
N THR A 85 6.45 11.72 21.15
CA THR A 85 7.71 10.94 21.20
C THR A 85 7.55 9.49 20.77
N ILE A 86 6.35 8.91 20.95
CA ILE A 86 6.08 7.49 20.70
C ILE A 86 4.90 7.25 19.74
N LYS A 87 4.28 8.31 19.20
CA LYS A 87 3.09 8.23 18.35
C LYS A 87 3.31 8.94 17.03
N THR A 88 2.91 8.28 15.96
CA THR A 88 2.90 8.81 14.60
C THR A 88 1.48 8.75 14.06
N ARG A 89 1.01 9.84 13.48
CA ARG A 89 -0.19 9.85 12.65
C ARG A 89 0.17 9.38 11.26
N LEU A 90 -0.51 8.33 10.81
CA LEU A 90 -0.39 7.82 9.45
C LEU A 90 -1.62 8.25 8.64
N THR A 91 -1.41 9.03 7.59
CA THR A 91 -2.47 9.45 6.65
C THR A 91 -2.21 8.83 5.29
N HIS A 92 -3.21 8.19 4.69
CA HIS A 92 -3.12 7.63 3.34
C HIS A 92 -4.08 8.33 2.39
N VAL A 93 -3.52 8.98 1.38
CA VAL A 93 -4.27 9.60 0.28
C VAL A 93 -4.03 8.78 -0.97
N CYS A 94 -5.08 8.18 -1.54
CA CYS A 94 -4.93 7.34 -2.72
C CYS A 94 -6.11 7.40 -3.68
N ARG A 95 -5.81 7.05 -4.93
CA ARG A 95 -6.77 6.80 -6.00
C ARG A 95 -6.30 5.59 -6.80
N THR A 96 -7.09 4.52 -6.74
CA THR A 96 -6.78 3.25 -7.42
C THR A 96 -7.97 2.79 -8.24
N ASP A 97 -7.74 2.47 -9.51
CA ASP A 97 -8.62 1.65 -10.32
C ASP A 97 -8.22 0.18 -10.13
N THR A 98 -9.02 -0.58 -9.39
CA THR A 98 -8.76 -1.99 -9.11
C THR A 98 -9.15 -2.92 -10.26
N ARG A 99 -9.87 -2.38 -11.27
CA ARG A 99 -10.45 -3.10 -12.42
C ARG A 99 -11.42 -4.22 -11.99
N GLY A 100 -12.48 -4.42 -12.77
CA GLY A 100 -13.44 -5.51 -12.51
C GLY A 100 -14.32 -5.33 -11.26
N ARG A 101 -14.45 -4.09 -10.74
CA ARG A 101 -15.36 -3.73 -9.66
C ARG A 101 -16.44 -2.78 -10.18
N SER A 102 -17.65 -2.87 -9.61
CA SER A 102 -18.74 -1.97 -9.95
C SER A 102 -18.59 -0.61 -9.28
N GLN A 103 -19.29 0.41 -9.78
CA GLN A 103 -19.31 1.73 -9.17
C GLN A 103 -19.81 1.69 -7.73
N GLU A 104 -20.84 0.90 -7.44
CA GLU A 104 -21.41 0.72 -6.10
C GLU A 104 -20.37 0.14 -5.14
N TRP A 105 -19.53 -0.78 -5.62
CA TRP A 105 -18.43 -1.32 -4.83
C TRP A 105 -17.41 -0.24 -4.47
N HIS A 106 -17.03 0.60 -5.42
CA HIS A 106 -16.13 1.72 -5.16
C HIS A 106 -16.71 2.67 -4.12
N SER A 107 -18.00 3.01 -4.22
CA SER A 107 -18.66 3.92 -3.28
C SER A 107 -18.88 3.34 -1.88
N ARG A 108 -19.08 2.02 -1.75
CA ARG A 108 -19.51 1.40 -0.47
C ARG A 108 -18.46 0.54 0.21
N VAL A 109 -17.50 -0.02 -0.51
CA VAL A 109 -16.58 -1.04 0.03
C VAL A 109 -15.14 -0.55 0.05
N SER A 110 -14.70 0.19 -0.97
CA SER A 110 -13.29 0.57 -1.12
C SER A 110 -12.74 1.34 0.10
N GLY A 111 -13.50 2.33 0.61
CA GLY A 111 -13.11 3.11 1.78
C GLY A 111 -12.94 2.27 3.05
N HIS A 112 -13.82 1.29 3.29
CA HIS A 112 -13.69 0.39 4.43
C HIS A 112 -12.45 -0.50 4.32
N LEU A 113 -12.08 -0.95 3.12
CA LEU A 113 -10.86 -1.73 2.92
C LEU A 113 -9.59 -0.92 3.15
N LEU A 114 -9.58 0.36 2.74
CA LEU A 114 -8.47 1.28 3.01
C LEU A 114 -8.32 1.53 4.53
N ALA A 115 -9.43 1.82 5.22
CA ALA A 115 -9.43 1.98 6.67
C ALA A 115 -8.95 0.72 7.39
N ALA A 116 -9.45 -0.46 7.00
CA ALA A 116 -9.01 -1.73 7.58
C ALA A 116 -7.51 -2.00 7.34
N SER A 117 -6.95 -1.55 6.22
CA SER A 117 -5.52 -1.67 5.93
C SER A 117 -4.69 -0.76 6.85
N LEU A 118 -5.13 0.48 7.09
CA LEU A 118 -4.48 1.38 8.06
C LEU A 118 -4.55 0.84 9.49
N LEU A 119 -5.68 0.26 9.89
CA LEU A 119 -5.82 -0.40 11.20
C LEU A 119 -4.86 -1.60 11.30
N SER A 120 -4.75 -2.42 10.25
CA SER A 120 -3.80 -3.53 10.23
C SER A 120 -2.34 -3.08 10.35
N ILE A 121 -1.97 -1.90 9.81
CA ILE A 121 -0.64 -1.32 10.00
C ILE A 121 -0.46 -0.94 11.47
N ARG A 122 -1.41 -0.20 12.06
CA ARG A 122 -1.38 0.17 13.49
C ARG A 122 -1.23 -1.06 14.39
N ASP A 123 -2.05 -2.08 14.16
CA ASP A 123 -2.12 -3.28 15.00
C ASP A 123 -0.86 -4.15 14.86
N SER A 124 -0.09 -4.00 13.78
CA SER A 124 1.19 -4.71 13.61
C SER A 124 2.28 -4.27 14.62
N PHE A 125 2.08 -3.13 15.29
CA PHE A 125 2.96 -2.63 16.35
C PHE A 125 2.49 -3.03 17.75
N SER A 126 1.37 -3.76 17.91
CA SER A 126 0.75 -4.02 19.22
C SER A 126 1.37 -5.15 20.05
N SER A 127 2.51 -5.73 19.64
CA SER A 127 3.30 -6.61 20.51
C SER A 127 4.22 -5.79 21.43
N ASP A 128 3.82 -5.67 22.71
CA ASP A 128 4.61 -5.20 23.86
C ASP A 128 4.95 -3.70 24.03
N TYR A 129 4.03 -2.77 23.73
CA TYR A 129 4.12 -1.42 24.31
C TYR A 129 3.58 -1.41 25.74
N ARG A 130 4.42 -1.73 26.72
CA ARG A 130 4.20 -1.24 28.10
C ARG A 130 4.45 0.25 28.07
N GLU A 131 3.43 1.05 28.37
CA GLU A 131 3.60 2.47 28.69
C GLU A 131 4.59 2.59 29.85
N THR A 132 5.85 2.89 29.57
CA THR A 132 6.75 3.43 30.58
C THR A 132 6.38 4.89 30.75
N ASN A 133 5.54 5.14 31.75
CA ASN A 133 5.40 6.47 32.34
C ASN A 133 6.81 6.90 32.80
N ILE A 134 7.34 7.95 32.15
CA ILE A 134 8.47 8.73 32.69
C ILE A 134 7.89 9.71 33.70
#